data_AF-A0A0B7I8Y8-F1
#
_entry.id   AF-A0A0B7I8Y8-F1
#
_cell.length_a   1.000
_cell.length_b   1.000
_cell.length_c   1.000
_cell.angle_alpha   90.00
_cell.angle_beta   90.00
_cell.angle_gamma   90.00
#
_symmetry.space_group_name_H-M   'P 1'
#
loop_
_entity.id
_entity.type
_entity.pdbx_description
1 polymer ?
#
loop_
_entity_poly.entity_id
_entity_poly.type
_entity_poly.pdbx_seq_one_letter_code
_entity_poly.pdbx_strand_id
1 'polypeptide(L)'
;MIPKLEKKLQSIPVLGRLVSFLKKIRLGKHPFSLYDLIELYVVGIVEGAVTYRASAISYSFFVAIFPFLLFVLNLIPYVPIEDFQQDFWIFLDGLLPPGTNEFFADIFFDIANKRRAGLLSSVFLLSIFLMTNGVVAIFWRL
;
A
#
# COMPACT_ATOMS: atom_id res chain seq x y z
N MET A 1 -10.87 -4.76 28.00
CA MET A 1 -11.05 -5.12 29.43
C MET A 1 -10.70 -6.60 29.61
N ILE A 2 -9.41 -6.91 29.64
CA ILE A 2 -8.92 -8.25 29.98
C ILE A 2 -8.35 -8.18 31.41
N PRO A 3 -9.13 -8.54 32.47
CA PRO A 3 -8.73 -8.33 33.87
C PRO A 3 -7.47 -9.10 34.29
N LYS A 4 -7.03 -10.06 33.47
CA LYS A 4 -5.80 -10.85 33.65
C LYS A 4 -4.53 -10.11 33.22
N LEU A 5 -4.62 -9.20 32.25
CA LEU A 5 -3.48 -8.45 31.72
C LEU A 5 -3.13 -7.27 32.63
N GLU A 6 -4.16 -6.59 33.15
CA GLU A 6 -4.02 -5.43 34.04
C GLU A 6 -3.26 -5.77 35.34
N LYS A 7 -3.56 -6.94 35.95
CA LYS A 7 -2.84 -7.44 37.14
C LYS A 7 -1.37 -7.77 36.88
N LYS A 8 -1.01 -8.20 35.66
CA LYS A 8 0.38 -8.45 35.27
C LYS A 8 1.14 -7.17 34.90
N LEU A 9 0.46 -6.13 34.43
CA LEU A 9 1.08 -4.85 34.10
C LEU A 9 1.33 -3.98 35.33
N GLN A 10 0.48 -4.09 36.35
CA GLN A 10 0.65 -3.39 37.63
C GLN A 10 1.77 -3.96 38.53
N SER A 11 2.27 -5.16 38.26
CA SER A 11 3.38 -5.74 39.02
C SER A 11 4.75 -5.12 38.70
N ILE A 12 4.84 -4.33 37.62
CA ILE A 12 6.06 -3.61 37.23
C ILE A 12 5.86 -2.12 37.56
N PRO A 13 6.63 -1.53 38.50
CA PRO A 13 6.37 -0.20 39.05
C PRO A 13 6.43 0.92 38.00
N VAL A 14 7.20 0.73 36.93
CA VAL A 14 7.29 1.68 35.80
C VAL A 14 6.03 1.62 34.93
N LEU A 15 5.56 0.42 34.60
CA LEU A 15 4.37 0.21 33.76
C LEU A 15 3.09 0.65 34.50
N GLY A 16 2.97 0.39 35.80
CA GLY A 16 1.82 0.85 36.61
C GLY A 16 1.69 2.39 36.65
N ARG A 17 2.83 3.11 36.68
CA ARG A 17 2.86 4.58 36.65
C ARG A 17 2.43 5.13 35.28
N LEU A 18 2.80 4.44 34.22
CA LEU A 18 2.46 4.78 32.84
C LEU A 18 0.97 4.49 32.54
N VAL A 19 0.45 3.35 32.98
CA VAL A 19 -0.98 2.99 32.88
C VAL A 19 -1.86 3.98 33.64
N SER A 20 -1.47 4.36 34.86
CA SER A 20 -2.24 5.34 35.65
C SER A 20 -2.22 6.75 35.05
N PHE A 21 -1.13 7.15 34.39
CA PHE A 21 -1.07 8.39 33.61
C PHE A 21 -1.99 8.34 32.38
N LEU A 22 -1.91 7.26 31.59
CA LEU A 22 -2.74 7.07 30.39
C LEU A 22 -4.25 6.96 30.73
N LYS A 23 -4.60 6.37 31.88
CA LYS A 23 -6.00 6.31 32.35
C LYS A 23 -6.58 7.66 32.77
N LYS A 24 -5.75 8.62 33.16
CA LYS A 24 -6.21 9.99 33.50
C LYS A 24 -6.63 10.77 32.25
N ILE A 25 -6.09 10.43 31.09
CA ILE A 25 -6.45 11.05 29.82
C ILE A 25 -7.72 10.37 29.30
N ARG A 26 -8.87 10.98 29.59
CA ARG A 26 -10.17 10.51 29.09
C ARG A 26 -10.44 11.09 27.71
N LEU A 27 -10.90 10.25 26.77
CA LEU A 27 -11.29 10.69 25.43
C LEU A 27 -12.75 11.19 25.45
N GLY A 28 -12.90 12.51 25.54
CA GLY A 28 -14.20 13.16 25.43
C GLY A 28 -15.21 12.70 26.49
N LYS A 29 -16.48 12.49 26.09
CA LYS A 29 -17.58 12.07 26.97
C LYS A 29 -17.77 10.55 27.06
N HIS A 30 -16.93 9.75 26.40
CA HIS A 30 -17.05 8.30 26.42
C HIS A 30 -16.40 7.69 27.67
N PRO A 31 -16.82 6.47 28.08
CA PRO A 31 -16.23 5.78 29.23
C PRO A 31 -14.81 5.26 28.99
N PHE A 32 -14.21 5.52 27.82
CA PHE A 32 -12.89 5.01 27.43
C PHE A 32 -11.77 6.00 27.76
N SER A 33 -10.71 5.48 28.38
CA SER A 33 -9.44 6.19 28.55
C SER A 33 -8.48 5.91 27.40
N LEU A 34 -7.42 6.73 27.27
CA LEU A 34 -6.38 6.52 26.27
C LEU A 34 -5.71 5.15 26.43
N TYR A 35 -5.58 4.67 27.67
CA TYR A 35 -5.11 3.31 27.95
C TYR A 35 -6.03 2.24 27.34
N ASP A 36 -7.35 2.38 27.47
CA ASP A 36 -8.29 1.39 26.95
C ASP A 36 -8.25 1.33 25.42
N LEU A 37 -8.04 2.48 24.77
CA LEU A 37 -7.89 2.57 23.31
C LEU A 37 -6.61 1.89 22.83
N ILE A 38 -5.49 2.13 23.53
CA ILE A 38 -4.20 1.50 23.23
C ILE A 38 -4.27 -0.01 23.49
N GLU A 39 -4.88 -0.45 24.60
CA GLU A 39 -5.11 -1.87 24.90
C GLU A 39 -5.89 -2.54 23.77
N LEU A 40 -7.01 -1.94 23.35
CA LEU A 40 -7.83 -2.46 22.25
C LEU A 40 -7.05 -2.55 20.94
N TYR A 41 -6.26 -1.52 20.62
CA TYR A 41 -5.46 -1.47 19.39
C TYR A 41 -4.37 -2.55 19.38
N VAL A 42 -3.63 -2.71 20.48
CA VAL A 42 -2.58 -3.72 20.61
C VAL A 42 -3.17 -5.13 20.56
N VAL A 43 -4.29 -5.37 21.24
CA VAL A 43 -5.01 -6.65 21.17
C VAL A 43 -5.46 -6.93 19.73
N GLY A 44 -6.04 -5.95 19.04
CA GLY A 44 -6.45 -6.10 17.63
C GLY A 44 -5.30 -6.36 16.65
N ILE A 45 -4.09 -5.86 16.94
CA ILE A 45 -2.87 -6.20 16.18
C ILE A 45 -2.44 -7.65 16.48
N VAL A 46 -2.38 -8.04 17.76
CA VAL A 46 -1.95 -9.38 18.19
C VAL A 46 -2.92 -10.46 17.72
N GLU A 47 -4.22 -10.19 17.74
CA GLU A 47 -5.26 -11.07 17.20
C GLU A 47 -5.27 -11.12 15.66
N GLY A 48 -4.40 -10.34 14.99
CA GLY A 48 -4.18 -10.40 13.55
C GLY A 48 -5.26 -9.73 12.70
N ALA A 49 -6.25 -9.07 13.32
CA ALA A 49 -7.31 -8.37 12.58
C ALA A 49 -6.75 -7.22 11.72
N VAL A 50 -5.75 -6.50 12.25
CA VAL A 50 -5.05 -5.44 11.50
C VAL A 50 -4.11 -6.04 10.45
N THR A 51 -3.34 -7.07 10.82
CA THR A 51 -2.38 -7.72 9.92
C THR A 51 -3.07 -8.35 8.71
N TYR A 52 -4.19 -9.04 8.90
CA TYR A 52 -4.97 -9.65 7.81
C TYR A 52 -5.47 -8.58 6.82
N ARG A 53 -5.97 -7.46 7.34
CA ARG A 53 -6.41 -6.32 6.51
C ARG A 53 -5.24 -5.68 5.76
N ALA A 54 -4.11 -5.46 6.43
CA ALA A 54 -2.90 -4.90 5.82
C ALA A 54 -2.34 -5.81 4.71
N SER A 55 -2.30 -7.13 4.94
CA SER A 55 -1.88 -8.11 3.94
C SER A 55 -2.81 -8.13 2.73
N ALA A 56 -4.13 -8.03 2.94
CA ALA A 56 -5.09 -7.93 1.85
C ALA A 56 -4.87 -6.67 1.00
N ILE A 57 -4.58 -5.53 1.63
CA ILE A 57 -4.24 -4.28 0.95
C ILE A 57 -2.96 -4.43 0.13
N SER A 58 -1.89 -4.97 0.72
CA SER A 58 -0.62 -5.18 0.03
C SER A 58 -0.76 -6.12 -1.18
N TYR A 59 -1.58 -7.16 -1.06
CA TYR A 59 -1.86 -8.10 -2.16
C TYR A 59 -2.58 -7.40 -3.31
N SER A 60 -3.62 -6.64 -3.02
CA SER A 60 -4.38 -5.90 -4.02
C SER A 60 -3.55 -4.82 -4.71
N PHE A 61 -2.66 -4.15 -3.97
CA PHE A 61 -1.69 -3.22 -4.55
C PHE A 61 -0.70 -3.95 -5.47
N PHE A 62 -0.15 -5.09 -5.04
CA PHE A 62 0.78 -5.89 -5.83
C PHE A 62 0.19 -6.33 -7.18
N VAL A 63 -1.07 -6.79 -7.20
CA VAL A 63 -1.76 -7.18 -8.43
C VAL A 63 -2.03 -5.97 -9.34
N ALA A 64 -2.22 -4.78 -8.79
CA ALA A 64 -2.48 -3.57 -9.56
C ALA A 64 -1.23 -2.95 -10.21
N ILE A 65 -0.02 -3.27 -9.72
CA ILE A 65 1.24 -2.74 -10.28
C ILE A 65 1.43 -3.14 -11.74
N PHE A 66 1.18 -4.40 -12.11
CA PHE A 66 1.44 -4.85 -13.48
C PHE A 66 0.55 -4.16 -14.53
N PRO A 67 -0.79 -4.11 -14.39
CA PRO A 67 -1.64 -3.37 -15.33
C PRO A 67 -1.34 -1.87 -15.38
N PHE A 68 -0.92 -1.29 -14.25
CA PHE A 68 -0.50 0.10 -14.16
C PHE A 68 0.77 0.38 -14.96
N LEU A 69 1.81 -0.44 -14.79
CA LEU A 69 3.05 -0.32 -15.55
C LEU A 69 2.79 -0.47 -17.05
N LEU A 70 1.99 -1.45 -17.47
CA LEU A 70 1.62 -1.62 -18.87
C LEU A 70 0.89 -0.39 -19.43
N PHE A 71 0.00 0.22 -18.66
CA PHE A 71 -0.66 1.46 -19.05
C PHE A 71 0.35 2.61 -19.24
N VAL A 72 1.22 2.83 -18.26
CA VAL A 72 2.25 3.89 -18.32
C VAL A 72 3.18 3.70 -19.52
N LEU A 73 3.66 2.46 -19.75
CA LEU A 73 4.53 2.15 -20.89
C LEU A 73 3.86 2.43 -22.24
N ASN A 74 2.56 2.14 -22.38
CA ASN A 74 1.83 2.43 -23.62
C ASN A 74 1.52 3.92 -23.79
N LEU A 75 1.57 4.74 -22.73
CA LEU A 75 1.36 6.18 -22.80
C LEU A 75 2.60 6.92 -23.32
N ILE A 76 3.80 6.38 -23.11
CA ILE A 76 5.09 6.97 -23.50
C ILE A 76 5.08 7.60 -24.91
N PRO A 77 4.70 6.88 -26.00
CA PRO A 77 4.77 7.45 -27.35
C PRO A 77 3.84 8.65 -27.61
N TYR A 78 2.91 8.94 -26.69
CA TYR A 78 1.93 10.03 -26.79
C TYR A 78 2.29 11.24 -25.93
N VAL A 79 3.31 11.16 -25.07
CA VAL A 79 3.76 12.26 -24.22
C VAL A 79 4.62 13.23 -25.05
N PRO A 80 4.20 14.50 -25.24
CA PRO A 80 4.93 15.47 -26.05
C PRO A 80 5.98 16.19 -25.20
N ILE A 81 6.93 15.44 -24.63
CA ILE A 81 8.06 15.96 -23.86
C ILE A 81 9.34 15.45 -24.52
N GLU A 82 10.30 16.34 -24.77
CA GLU A 82 11.60 15.99 -25.33
C GLU A 82 12.33 15.01 -24.39
N ASP A 83 12.98 13.99 -24.97
CA ASP A 83 13.75 12.97 -24.27
C ASP A 83 13.03 12.16 -23.18
N PHE A 84 11.70 12.31 -23.03
CA PHE A 84 10.90 11.63 -22.00
C PHE A 84 11.08 10.11 -21.99
N GLN A 85 11.18 9.49 -23.16
CA GLN A 85 11.39 8.05 -23.27
C GLN A 85 12.72 7.61 -22.67
N GLN A 86 13.78 8.40 -22.87
CA GLN A 86 15.11 8.11 -22.35
C GLN A 86 15.19 8.37 -20.84
N ASP A 87 14.62 9.49 -20.38
CA ASP A 87 14.55 9.84 -18.96
C ASP A 87 13.75 8.80 -18.17
N PHE A 88 12.63 8.35 -18.74
CA PHE A 88 11.81 7.30 -18.15
C PHE A 88 12.52 5.94 -18.14
N TRP A 89 13.28 5.62 -19.19
CA TRP A 89 14.11 4.41 -19.21
C TRP A 89 15.14 4.41 -18.08
N ILE A 90 15.86 5.52 -17.87
CA ILE A 90 16.85 5.64 -16.78
C ILE A 90 16.18 5.45 -15.40
N PHE A 91 15.00 6.05 -15.21
CA PHE A 91 14.22 5.85 -14.00
C PHE A 91 13.80 4.38 -13.81
N LEU A 92 13.30 3.75 -14.87
CA LEU A 92 12.86 2.35 -14.84
C LEU A 92 14.04 1.40 -14.56
N ASP A 93 15.17 1.61 -15.22
CA ASP A 93 16.41 0.83 -15.06
C ASP A 93 16.92 0.88 -13.61
N GLY A 94 16.81 2.03 -12.94
CA GLY A 94 17.14 2.17 -11.52
C GLY A 94 16.21 1.41 -10.55
N LEU A 95 15.03 0.99 -11.01
CA LEU A 95 14.10 0.16 -10.22
C LEU A 95 14.28 -1.34 -10.49
N LEU A 96 14.94 -1.70 -11.60
CA LEU A 96 15.10 -3.08 -12.01
C LEU A 96 16.22 -3.78 -11.19
N PRO A 97 16.04 -5.07 -10.83
CA PRO A 97 17.12 -5.86 -10.26
C PRO A 97 18.30 -5.98 -11.22
N PRO A 98 19.54 -6.05 -10.71
CA PRO A 98 20.73 -6.14 -11.55
C PRO A 98 20.69 -7.36 -12.47
N GLY A 99 21.03 -7.17 -13.74
CA GLY A 99 21.07 -8.23 -14.76
C GLY A 99 19.73 -8.53 -15.43
N THR A 100 18.67 -7.77 -15.13
CA THR A 100 17.37 -7.88 -15.83
C THR A 100 17.23 -6.85 -16.97
N ASN A 101 18.11 -5.86 -16.99
CA ASN A 101 18.07 -4.65 -17.81
C ASN A 101 18.03 -4.97 -19.30
N GLU A 102 18.90 -5.88 -19.77
CA GLU A 102 18.96 -6.28 -21.19
C GLU A 102 17.63 -6.86 -21.69
N PHE A 103 16.97 -7.71 -20.89
CA PHE A 103 15.68 -8.30 -21.25
C PHE A 103 14.56 -7.25 -21.31
N PHE A 104 14.55 -6.31 -20.37
CA PHE A 104 13.50 -5.28 -20.30
C PHE A 104 13.70 -4.14 -21.30
N ALA A 105 14.94 -3.83 -21.70
CA ALA A 105 15.26 -2.77 -22.65
C ALA A 105 14.56 -3.00 -23.99
N ASP A 106 14.70 -4.20 -24.56
CA ASP A 106 14.08 -4.53 -25.85
C ASP A 106 12.56 -4.38 -25.82
N ILE A 107 11.93 -4.85 -24.73
CA ILE A 107 10.48 -4.73 -24.53
C ILE A 107 10.07 -3.27 -24.40
N PHE A 108 10.82 -2.50 -23.60
CA PHE A 108 10.57 -1.09 -23.36
C PHE A 108 10.62 -0.31 -24.68
N PHE A 109 11.71 -0.43 -25.44
CA PHE A 109 11.89 0.30 -26.69
C PHE A 109 10.89 -0.16 -27.77
N ASP A 110 10.49 -1.44 -27.82
CA ASP A 110 9.45 -1.90 -28.76
C ASP A 110 8.08 -1.26 -28.47
N ILE A 111 7.70 -1.15 -27.20
CA ILE A 111 6.44 -0.53 -26.78
C ILE A 111 6.51 0.99 -26.99
N ALA A 112 7.58 1.62 -26.53
CA ALA A 112 7.73 3.07 -26.53
C ALA A 112 7.90 3.65 -27.94
N ASN A 113 8.49 2.93 -28.90
CA ASN A 113 8.66 3.40 -30.28
C ASN A 113 7.42 3.18 -31.17
N LYS A 114 6.43 2.39 -30.73
CA LYS A 114 5.26 2.02 -31.54
C LYS A 114 3.97 2.65 -31.01
N ARG A 115 3.39 3.59 -31.79
CA ARG A 115 2.06 4.16 -31.53
C ARG A 115 0.95 3.16 -31.90
N ARG A 116 0.52 2.35 -30.91
CA ARG A 116 -0.60 1.41 -31.09
C ARG A 116 -1.93 2.07 -30.71
N ALA A 117 -2.47 2.90 -31.60
CA ALA A 117 -3.67 3.71 -31.32
C ALA A 117 -4.93 2.89 -30.94
N GLY A 118 -5.15 1.74 -31.57
CA GLY A 118 -6.29 0.87 -31.25
C GLY A 118 -6.13 0.05 -29.96
N LEU A 119 -4.90 -0.21 -29.53
CA LEU A 119 -4.62 -0.92 -28.28
C LEU A 119 -4.67 0.02 -27.08
N LEU A 120 -4.29 1.29 -27.24
CA LEU A 120 -4.27 2.26 -26.14
C LEU A 120 -5.65 2.42 -25.50
N SER A 121 -6.73 2.57 -26.27
CA SER A 121 -8.07 2.82 -25.73
C SER A 121 -8.66 1.60 -25.00
N SER A 122 -8.53 0.40 -25.56
CA SER A 122 -9.01 -0.83 -24.94
C SER A 122 -8.16 -1.24 -23.72
N VAL A 123 -6.84 -1.12 -23.80
CA VAL A 123 -5.93 -1.40 -22.68
C VAL A 123 -6.10 -0.35 -21.58
N PHE A 124 -6.35 0.91 -21.91
CA PHE A 124 -6.64 1.96 -20.93
C PHE A 124 -7.87 1.62 -20.08
N LEU A 125 -9.00 1.29 -20.72
CA LEU A 125 -10.22 0.93 -19.99
C LEU A 125 -10.05 -0.36 -19.19
N LEU A 126 -9.37 -1.36 -19.76
CA LEU A 126 -9.10 -2.63 -19.08
C LEU A 126 -8.15 -2.44 -17.87
N SER A 127 -7.10 -1.63 -18.01
CA SER A 127 -6.17 -1.32 -16.93
C SER A 127 -6.87 -0.55 -15.81
N ILE A 128 -7.73 0.42 -16.13
CA ILE A 128 -8.55 1.10 -15.11
C ILE A 128 -9.44 0.10 -14.39
N PHE A 129 -10.12 -0.80 -15.11
CA PHE A 129 -10.97 -1.82 -14.50
C PHE A 129 -10.17 -2.78 -13.59
N LEU A 130 -9.03 -3.27 -14.05
CA LEU A 130 -8.17 -4.18 -13.28
C LEU A 130 -7.53 -3.50 -12.07
N MET A 131 -7.08 -2.25 -12.21
CA MET A 131 -6.55 -1.45 -11.09
C MET A 131 -7.64 -1.09 -10.07
N THR A 132 -8.88 -0.88 -10.52
CA THR A 132 -10.01 -0.59 -9.63
C THR A 132 -10.24 -1.73 -8.63
N ASN A 133 -10.06 -2.99 -9.02
CA ASN A 133 -10.11 -4.11 -8.09
C ASN A 133 -9.01 -4.04 -7.00
N GLY A 134 -7.84 -3.48 -7.34
CA GLY A 134 -6.76 -3.20 -6.40
C GLY A 134 -7.11 -2.09 -5.39
N VAL A 135 -7.72 -1.00 -5.87
CA VAL A 135 -8.09 0.17 -5.06
C VAL A 135 -9.34 -0.09 -4.20
N VAL A 136 -10.33 -0.82 -4.72
CA VAL A 136 -11.54 -1.20 -3.99
C VAL A 136 -11.21 -2.06 -2.76
N ALA A 137 -10.14 -2.87 -2.81
CA ALA A 137 -9.70 -3.61 -1.62
C ALA A 137 -9.20 -2.72 -0.48
N ILE A 138 -8.73 -1.51 -0.78
CA ILE A 138 -8.30 -0.51 0.21
C ILE A 138 -9.52 0.14 0.85
N PHE A 139 -10.52 0.51 0.06
CA PHE A 139 -11.67 1.29 0.54
C PHE A 139 -12.83 0.43 1.07
N TRP A 140 -13.07 -0.75 0.50
CA TRP A 140 -14.26 -1.56 0.81
C TRP A 140 -14.03 -2.61 1.92
N ARG A 141 -12.76 -2.89 2.29
CA ARG A 141 -12.42 -3.77 3.43
C ARG A 141 -12.02 -3.02 4.70
N LEU A 142 -12.16 -1.69 4.71
CA LEU A 142 -12.16 -0.88 5.94
C LEU A 142 -13.51 -1.02 6.64
#